data_AF-A0A8T1W831-F1
#
_entry.id   AF-A0A8T1W831-F1
#
_cell.length_a   1.000
_cell.length_b   1.000
_cell.length_c   1.000
_cell.angle_alpha   90.00
_cell.angle_beta   90.00
_cell.angle_gamma   90.00
#
_symmetry.space_group_name_H-M   'P 1'
#
loop_
_entity.id
_entity.type
_entity.pdbx_description
1 polymer ?
#
loop_
_entity_poly.entity_id
_entity_poly.type
_entity_poly.pdbx_seq_one_letter_code
_entity_poly.pdbx_strand_id
1 'polypeptide(L)'
;MNADAQLEDVLQANGDSHLRDEIMQLGHPPVVFAWKQVDGFIRAIETAQAQAEAPEGEQLPEDPLRLPVVVTVQKFKETVLEYLKSQSKNALLGTSCLSCSLPESVTVGYKLHALDDEPWIQRVVAVGEPNMLPIACVYMPRGLRASALDQVTPRVTSKHRTSLWG
;
A
#
# COMPACT_ATOMS: atom_id res chain seq x y z
N MET A 1 -13.98 -12.71 -13.71
CA MET A 1 -13.15 -13.00 -12.52
C MET A 1 -13.73 -12.22 -11.34
N ASN A 2 -14.03 -12.90 -10.24
CA ASN A 2 -14.63 -12.31 -9.04
C ASN A 2 -13.57 -11.48 -8.29
N ALA A 3 -13.82 -10.19 -8.08
CA ALA A 3 -12.91 -9.33 -7.33
C ALA A 3 -12.81 -9.75 -5.86
N ASP A 4 -13.87 -10.36 -5.31
CA ASP A 4 -13.90 -10.76 -3.91
C ASP A 4 -12.96 -11.94 -3.63
N ALA A 5 -12.84 -12.86 -4.59
CA ALA A 5 -11.85 -13.94 -4.52
C ALA A 5 -10.41 -13.40 -4.49
N GLN A 6 -10.14 -12.28 -5.19
CA GLN A 6 -8.81 -11.67 -5.19
C GLN A 6 -8.49 -10.94 -3.87
N LEU A 7 -9.48 -10.36 -3.18
CA LEU A 7 -9.26 -9.71 -1.89
C LEU A 7 -8.94 -10.74 -0.81
N GLU A 8 -9.69 -11.85 -0.76
CA GLU A 8 -9.47 -12.95 0.19
C GLU A 8 -8.06 -13.53 0.05
N ASP A 9 -7.65 -13.82 -1.18
CA ASP A 9 -6.31 -14.35 -1.48
C ASP A 9 -5.20 -13.39 -1.02
N VAL A 10 -5.36 -12.09 -1.27
CA VAL A 10 -4.38 -11.07 -0.86
C VAL A 10 -4.30 -10.96 0.66
N LEU A 11 -5.43 -10.89 1.36
CA LEU A 11 -5.45 -10.80 2.81
C LEU A 11 -4.90 -12.06 3.48
N GLN A 12 -5.20 -13.24 2.92
CA GLN A 12 -4.63 -14.50 3.38
C GLN A 12 -3.11 -14.54 3.21
N ALA A 13 -2.59 -14.14 2.04
CA ALA A 13 -1.15 -14.05 1.82
C ALA A 13 -0.45 -13.07 2.77
N ASN A 14 -1.16 -12.03 3.21
CA ASN A 14 -0.63 -11.05 4.16
C ASN A 14 -0.74 -11.48 5.65
N GLY A 15 -1.50 -12.54 5.96
CA GLY A 15 -1.86 -12.93 7.33
C GLY A 15 -3.02 -12.13 7.95
N ASP A 16 -3.72 -11.34 7.14
CA ASP A 16 -4.74 -10.37 7.56
C ASP A 16 -6.17 -10.76 7.10
N SER A 17 -6.44 -12.06 6.94
CA SER A 17 -7.77 -12.57 6.54
C SER A 17 -8.92 -12.07 7.42
N HIS A 18 -8.64 -11.78 8.69
CA HIS A 18 -9.61 -11.26 9.66
C HIS A 18 -10.15 -9.86 9.29
N LEU A 19 -9.44 -9.09 8.46
CA LEU A 19 -9.83 -7.75 8.04
C LEU A 19 -10.86 -7.73 6.91
N ARG A 20 -11.17 -8.88 6.31
CA ARG A 20 -12.04 -8.96 5.13
C ARG A 20 -13.40 -8.30 5.38
N ASP A 21 -14.08 -8.68 6.45
CA ASP A 21 -15.44 -8.20 6.71
C ASP A 21 -15.44 -6.71 7.06
N GLU A 22 -14.40 -6.22 7.75
CA GLU A 22 -14.21 -4.80 8.04
C GLU A 22 -13.98 -4.00 6.75
N ILE A 23 -13.13 -4.50 5.83
CA ILE A 23 -12.89 -3.88 4.53
C ILE A 23 -14.17 -3.84 3.69
N MET A 24 -14.97 -4.91 3.69
CA MET A 24 -16.22 -4.98 2.93
C MET A 24 -17.32 -4.06 3.50
N GLN A 25 -17.22 -3.70 4.78
CA GLN A 25 -18.10 -2.72 5.43
C GLN A 25 -17.68 -1.27 5.20
N LEU A 26 -16.50 -1.03 4.62
CA LEU A 26 -16.10 0.32 4.25
C LEU A 26 -17.05 0.86 3.19
N GLY A 27 -17.66 2.02 3.46
CA GLY A 27 -18.55 2.71 2.51
C GLY A 27 -17.86 3.17 1.22
N HIS A 28 -16.55 3.01 1.10
CA HIS A 28 -15.72 3.34 -0.06
C HIS A 28 -14.60 2.29 -0.25
N PRO A 29 -14.12 2.08 -1.48
CA PRO A 29 -13.02 1.15 -1.74
C PRO A 29 -11.71 1.66 -1.12
N PRO A 30 -11.03 0.88 -0.26
CA PRO A 30 -9.69 1.22 0.20
C PRO A 30 -8.63 0.78 -0.81
N VAL A 31 -7.39 1.19 -0.55
CA VAL A 31 -6.19 0.62 -1.16
C VAL A 31 -5.71 -0.54 -0.30
N VAL A 32 -5.59 -1.72 -0.89
CA VAL A 32 -5.08 -2.92 -0.25
C VAL A 32 -3.69 -3.23 -0.79
N PHE A 33 -2.75 -3.58 0.08
CA PHE A 33 -1.35 -3.84 -0.28
C PHE A 33 -1.10 -5.35 -0.28
N ALA A 34 -0.78 -5.92 -1.43
CA ALA A 34 -0.27 -7.28 -1.53
C ALA A 34 1.25 -7.25 -1.30
N TRP A 35 1.67 -7.45 -0.06
CA TRP A 35 3.08 -7.39 0.34
C TRP A 35 3.89 -8.50 -0.33
N LYS A 36 5.13 -8.20 -0.71
CA LYS A 36 6.05 -9.13 -1.37
C LYS A 36 7.35 -9.23 -0.59
N GLN A 37 7.75 -10.48 -0.29
CA GLN A 37 9.08 -10.82 0.22
C GLN A 37 9.55 -9.95 1.42
N VAL A 38 8.64 -9.54 2.32
CA VAL A 38 8.97 -8.61 3.41
C VAL A 38 10.08 -9.16 4.31
N ASP A 39 10.06 -10.45 4.62
CA ASP A 39 11.13 -11.09 5.41
C ASP A 39 12.48 -11.09 4.68
N GLY A 40 12.47 -11.21 3.36
CA GLY A 40 13.69 -11.11 2.54
C GLY A 40 14.22 -9.68 2.54
N PHE A 41 13.31 -8.71 2.42
CA PHE A 41 13.65 -7.28 2.46
C PHE A 41 14.26 -6.89 3.81
N ILE A 42 13.71 -7.37 4.92
CA ILE A 42 14.26 -7.10 6.27
C ILE A 42 15.67 -7.68 6.42
N ARG A 43 15.91 -8.92 5.98
CA ARG A 43 17.26 -9.51 6.00
C ARG A 43 18.25 -8.75 5.12
N ALA A 44 17.78 -8.24 3.98
CA ALA A 44 18.58 -7.41 3.10
C ALA A 44 18.94 -6.07 3.77
N ILE A 45 18.04 -5.47 4.53
CA ILE A 45 18.31 -4.26 5.34
C ILE A 45 19.39 -4.55 6.37
N GLU A 46 19.24 -5.63 7.16
CA GLU A 46 20.23 -6.02 8.17
C GLU A 46 21.61 -6.28 7.54
N THR A 47 21.63 -6.93 6.38
CA THR A 47 22.86 -7.20 5.63
C THR A 47 23.50 -5.91 5.12
N ALA A 48 22.69 -5.00 4.56
CA ALA A 48 23.16 -3.72 4.03
C ALA A 48 23.75 -2.84 5.15
N GLN A 49 23.11 -2.83 6.32
CA GLN A 49 23.61 -2.13 7.51
C GLN A 49 24.93 -2.72 7.99
N ALA A 50 25.01 -4.05 8.13
CA ALA A 50 26.24 -4.73 8.54
C ALA A 50 27.41 -4.49 7.55
N GLN A 51 27.13 -4.42 6.24
CA GLN A 51 28.14 -4.08 5.24
C GLN A 51 28.61 -2.63 5.36
N ALA A 52 27.72 -1.69 5.66
CA ALA A 52 28.06 -0.28 5.83
C ALA A 52 28.87 0.01 7.11
N GLU A 53 28.74 -0.83 8.14
CA GLU A 53 29.52 -0.74 9.38
C GLU A 53 30.93 -1.36 9.27
N ALA A 54 31.21 -2.11 8.19
CA ALA A 54 32.52 -2.72 7.98
C ALA A 54 33.62 -1.67 7.72
N PRO A 55 34.91 -1.97 8.01
CA PRO A 55 36.01 -1.00 7.87
C PRO A 55 36.20 -0.39 6.48
N GLU A 56 35.79 -1.11 5.42
CA GLU A 56 35.81 -0.67 4.02
C GLU A 56 34.39 -0.58 3.43
N GLY A 57 33.38 -0.55 4.32
CA GLY A 57 31.97 -0.49 3.97
C GLY A 57 31.59 0.83 3.32
N GLU A 58 30.87 0.75 2.21
CA GLU A 58 30.22 1.94 1.64
C GLU A 58 29.03 2.33 2.51
N GLN A 59 28.96 3.61 2.86
CA GLN A 59 27.87 4.16 3.68
C GLN A 59 26.52 4.00 2.97
N LEU A 60 25.49 3.67 3.74
CA LEU A 60 24.13 3.65 3.20
C LEU A 60 23.66 5.08 2.90
N PRO A 61 22.92 5.29 1.80
CA PRO A 61 22.16 6.52 1.59
C PRO A 61 21.20 6.81 2.76
N GLU A 62 20.63 8.01 2.81
CA GLU A 62 19.62 8.34 3.82
C GLU A 62 18.39 7.43 3.67
N ASP A 63 17.94 6.83 4.78
CA ASP A 63 16.76 5.98 4.80
C ASP A 63 15.46 6.82 4.74
N PRO A 64 14.68 6.73 3.63
CA PRO A 64 13.45 7.50 3.47
C PRO A 64 12.34 7.04 4.43
N LEU A 65 12.40 5.81 4.93
CA LEU A 65 11.41 5.20 5.84
C LEU A 65 11.74 5.46 7.32
N ARG A 66 12.97 5.92 7.63
CA ARG A 66 13.48 6.15 8.99
C ARG A 66 13.22 4.95 9.90
N LEU A 67 13.58 3.77 9.42
CA LEU A 67 13.37 2.52 10.11
C LEU A 67 14.14 2.51 11.44
N PRO A 68 13.57 1.89 12.49
CA PRO A 68 14.31 1.65 13.72
C PRO A 68 15.44 0.63 13.49
N VAL A 69 16.42 0.61 14.40
CA VAL A 69 17.56 -0.32 14.37
C VAL A 69 17.11 -1.79 14.30
N VAL A 70 16.02 -2.14 14.96
CA VAL A 70 15.42 -3.48 14.88
C VAL A 70 14.13 -3.40 14.07
N VAL A 71 14.16 -3.98 12.87
CA VAL A 71 13.04 -3.95 11.93
C VAL A 71 12.24 -5.25 12.02
N THR A 72 11.02 -5.19 12.53
CA THR A 72 10.07 -6.31 12.46
C THR A 72 9.20 -6.20 11.21
N VAL A 73 8.62 -7.31 10.74
CA VAL A 73 7.67 -7.33 9.60
C VAL A 73 6.55 -6.32 9.81
N GLN A 74 5.96 -6.31 11.00
CA GLN A 74 4.90 -5.35 11.34
C GLN A 74 5.42 -3.91 11.24
N LYS A 75 6.58 -3.63 11.86
CA LYS A 75 7.09 -2.27 11.91
C LYS A 75 7.47 -1.75 10.54
N PHE A 76 8.09 -2.59 9.71
CA PHE A 76 8.40 -2.28 8.32
C PHE A 76 7.16 -1.87 7.54
N LYS A 77 6.11 -2.71 7.57
CA LYS A 77 4.84 -2.40 6.89
C LYS A 77 4.25 -1.10 7.42
N GLU A 78 4.20 -0.88 8.73
CA GLU A 78 3.71 0.36 9.33
C GLU A 78 4.46 1.60 8.83
N THR A 79 5.80 1.57 8.81
CA THR A 79 6.61 2.70 8.30
C THR A 79 6.43 2.95 6.81
N VAL A 80 6.28 1.90 6.00
CA VAL A 80 5.95 2.06 4.57
C VAL A 80 4.59 2.74 4.45
N LEU A 81 3.57 2.28 5.17
CA LEU A 81 2.23 2.88 5.11
C LEU A 81 2.24 4.35 5.59
N GLU A 82 2.99 4.67 6.63
CA GLU A 82 3.17 6.04 7.12
C GLU A 82 3.90 6.94 6.11
N TYR A 83 4.90 6.42 5.41
CA TYR A 83 5.58 7.13 4.31
C TYR A 83 4.62 7.44 3.14
N LEU A 84 3.83 6.45 2.73
CA LEU A 84 2.85 6.60 1.66
C LEU A 84 1.79 7.64 2.00
N LYS A 85 1.27 7.58 3.23
CA LYS A 85 0.29 8.53 3.73
C LYS A 85 0.49 8.73 5.23
N SER A 86 1.05 9.87 5.61
CA SER A 86 1.13 10.30 7.00
C SER A 86 -0.29 10.54 7.51
N GLN A 87 -0.77 9.69 8.43
CA GLN A 87 -2.19 9.69 8.84
C GLN A 87 -2.39 9.51 10.34
N SER A 88 -3.60 9.88 10.80
CA SER A 88 -4.14 9.41 12.08
C SER A 88 -4.39 7.89 12.01
N LYS A 89 -4.17 7.18 13.12
CA LYS A 89 -4.32 5.71 13.22
C LYS A 89 -5.65 5.16 12.69
N ASN A 90 -6.70 5.97 12.63
CA ASN A 90 -8.04 5.56 12.19
C ASN A 90 -8.17 5.28 10.67
N ALA A 91 -7.14 5.58 9.88
CA ALA A 91 -7.16 5.33 8.44
C ALA A 91 -6.43 4.06 8.00
N LEU A 92 -5.85 3.33 8.97
CA LEU A 92 -5.18 2.05 8.78
C LEU A 92 -6.13 0.94 9.21
N LEU A 93 -6.34 -0.03 8.33
CA LEU A 93 -6.90 -1.32 8.71
C LEU A 93 -5.77 -2.34 8.72
N GLY A 94 -5.25 -2.59 9.93
CA GLY A 94 -4.06 -3.39 10.16
C GLY A 94 -2.83 -2.89 9.37
N THR A 95 -2.07 -3.83 8.79
CA THR A 95 -0.91 -3.52 7.95
C THR A 95 -1.17 -3.75 6.45
N SER A 96 -2.39 -4.07 6.07
CA SER A 96 -2.73 -4.48 4.70
C SER A 96 -3.56 -3.46 3.93
N CYS A 97 -4.09 -2.44 4.59
CA CYS A 97 -5.10 -1.60 3.98
C CYS A 97 -5.04 -0.14 4.45
N LEU A 98 -5.13 0.78 3.47
CA LEU A 98 -5.28 2.21 3.69
C LEU A 98 -6.64 2.68 3.19
N SER A 99 -7.37 3.32 4.10
CA SER A 99 -8.54 4.10 3.76
C SER A 99 -8.11 5.42 3.13
N CYS A 100 -8.52 5.63 1.89
CA CYS A 100 -8.20 6.83 1.14
C CYS A 100 -9.34 7.18 0.18
N SER A 101 -9.45 8.48 -0.12
CA SER A 101 -10.25 8.97 -1.23
C SER A 101 -9.64 8.54 -2.57
N LEU A 102 -10.43 8.59 -3.65
CA LEU A 102 -9.96 8.21 -4.98
C LEU A 102 -8.70 9.00 -5.42
N PRO A 103 -8.58 10.34 -5.24
CA PRO A 103 -7.36 11.06 -5.59
C PRO A 103 -6.15 10.62 -4.74
N GLU A 104 -6.35 10.40 -3.44
CA GLU A 104 -5.29 9.91 -2.55
C GLU A 104 -4.80 8.51 -2.94
N SER A 105 -5.69 7.66 -3.46
CA SER A 105 -5.32 6.31 -3.90
C SER A 105 -4.30 6.33 -5.05
N VAL A 106 -4.39 7.30 -5.95
CA VAL A 106 -3.42 7.51 -7.04
C VAL A 106 -2.08 7.98 -6.48
N THR A 107 -2.10 8.94 -5.56
CA THR A 107 -0.88 9.42 -4.88
C THR A 107 -0.17 8.32 -4.12
N VAL A 108 -0.90 7.46 -3.43
CA VAL A 108 -0.36 6.29 -2.72
C VAL A 108 0.32 5.32 -3.69
N GLY A 109 -0.33 4.99 -4.80
CA GLY A 109 0.27 4.13 -5.84
C GLY A 109 1.55 4.72 -6.42
N TYR A 110 1.54 6.03 -6.72
CA TYR A 110 2.72 6.73 -7.25
C TYR A 110 3.88 6.73 -6.25
N LYS A 111 3.62 7.05 -4.98
CA LYS A 111 4.66 7.05 -3.94
C LYS A 111 5.24 5.66 -3.69
N LEU A 112 4.43 4.61 -3.74
CA LEU A 112 4.92 3.24 -3.58
C LEU A 112 5.84 2.87 -4.72
N HIS A 113 5.48 3.23 -5.96
CA HIS A 113 6.34 2.98 -7.10
C HIS A 113 7.65 3.78 -7.03
N ALA A 114 7.57 5.06 -6.64
CA ALA A 114 8.76 5.89 -6.46
C ALA A 114 9.67 5.38 -5.34
N LEU A 115 9.10 4.77 -4.28
CA LEU A 115 9.86 4.15 -3.20
C LEU A 115 10.75 3.02 -3.72
N ASP A 116 10.28 2.24 -4.70
CA ASP A 116 11.10 1.18 -5.30
C ASP A 116 12.38 1.76 -5.94
N ASP A 117 12.35 3.00 -6.43
CA ASP A 117 13.49 3.68 -7.07
C ASP A 117 14.38 4.47 -6.09
N GLU A 118 14.04 4.51 -4.79
CA GLU A 118 14.83 5.25 -3.80
C GLU A 118 16.25 4.68 -3.68
N PRO A 119 17.31 5.51 -3.64
CA PRO A 119 18.70 5.03 -3.59
C PRO A 119 18.97 4.08 -2.43
N TRP A 120 18.34 4.32 -1.28
CA TRP A 120 18.44 3.44 -0.12
C TRP A 120 17.80 2.07 -0.39
N ILE A 121 16.61 2.05 -1.01
CA ILE A 121 15.92 0.82 -1.40
C ILE A 121 16.73 0.04 -2.43
N GLN A 122 17.26 0.71 -3.44
CA GLN A 122 18.13 0.10 -4.45
C GLN A 122 19.39 -0.51 -3.83
N ARG A 123 19.99 0.15 -2.83
CA ARG A 123 21.16 -0.38 -2.11
C ARG A 123 20.83 -1.61 -1.29
N VAL A 124 19.69 -1.62 -0.61
CA VAL A 124 19.16 -2.79 0.11
C VAL A 124 18.90 -3.94 -0.87
N VAL A 125 18.29 -3.64 -2.03
CA VAL A 125 17.97 -4.67 -3.03
C VAL A 125 19.23 -5.29 -3.64
N ALA A 126 20.27 -4.49 -3.86
CA ALA A 126 21.54 -4.96 -4.42
C ALA A 126 22.24 -6.04 -3.57
N VAL A 127 21.97 -6.11 -2.26
CA VAL A 127 22.58 -7.09 -1.35
C VAL A 127 21.65 -8.24 -0.97
N GLY A 128 20.38 -8.17 -1.35
CA GLY A 128 19.39 -9.19 -1.02
C GLY A 128 19.07 -10.15 -2.17
N GLU A 129 17.90 -10.79 -2.08
CA GLU A 129 17.47 -11.81 -3.03
C GLU A 129 17.08 -11.23 -4.40
N PRO A 130 17.20 -11.99 -5.50
CA PRO A 130 16.73 -11.55 -6.80
C PRO A 130 15.20 -11.33 -6.80
N ASN A 131 14.74 -10.28 -7.49
CA ASN A 131 13.33 -9.93 -7.63
C ASN A 131 12.60 -9.53 -6.33
N MET A 132 13.29 -8.90 -5.37
CA MET A 132 12.64 -8.37 -4.16
C MET A 132 11.66 -7.21 -4.41
N LEU A 133 11.75 -6.57 -5.59
CA LEU A 133 10.81 -5.51 -6.00
C LEU A 133 9.68 -6.05 -6.89
N PRO A 134 8.49 -5.44 -6.85
CA PRO A 134 8.11 -4.30 -6.01
C PRO A 134 7.85 -4.72 -4.55
N ILE A 135 8.06 -3.82 -3.59
CA ILE A 135 7.85 -4.10 -2.14
C ILE A 135 6.41 -4.56 -1.85
N ALA A 136 5.45 -3.97 -2.57
CA ALA A 136 4.06 -4.39 -2.55
C ALA A 136 3.37 -4.07 -3.88
N CYS A 137 2.29 -4.80 -4.18
CA CYS A 137 1.37 -4.44 -5.25
C CYS A 137 0.10 -3.81 -4.68
N VAL A 138 -0.44 -2.79 -5.33
CA VAL A 138 -1.72 -2.17 -4.93
C VAL A 138 -2.89 -2.92 -5.56
N TYR A 139 -3.86 -3.29 -4.73
CA TYR A 139 -5.13 -3.86 -5.10
C TYR A 139 -6.28 -2.95 -4.66
N MET A 140 -7.25 -2.72 -5.55
CA MET A 140 -8.49 -2.00 -5.23
C MET A 140 -9.69 -2.94 -5.39
N PRO A 141 -10.39 -3.31 -4.30
CA PRO A 141 -11.55 -4.20 -4.38
C PRO A 141 -12.65 -3.57 -5.22
N ARG A 142 -13.08 -4.25 -6.29
CA ARG A 142 -14.08 -3.72 -7.23
C ARG A 142 -15.51 -3.79 -6.70
N GLY A 143 -15.80 -4.66 -5.72
CA GLY A 143 -17.13 -4.82 -5.11
C GLY A 143 -17.62 -3.60 -4.34
N LEU A 144 -16.72 -2.70 -3.93
CA LEU A 144 -17.02 -1.47 -3.19
C LEU A 144 -17.32 -0.25 -4.09
N ARG A 145 -17.29 -0.42 -5.43
CA ARG A 145 -17.50 0.68 -6.39
C ARG A 145 -18.95 1.11 -6.55
N ALA A 146 -19.93 0.28 -6.17
CA ALA A 146 -21.33 0.53 -6.47
C ALA A 146 -21.91 1.76 -5.73
N SER A 147 -21.47 2.03 -4.50
CA SER A 147 -21.98 3.14 -3.69
C SER A 147 -21.21 4.46 -3.90
N ALA A 148 -19.93 4.41 -4.26
CA ALA A 148 -19.10 5.61 -4.40
C ALA A 148 -19.37 6.38 -5.70
N LEU A 149 -19.67 5.70 -6.81
CA LEU A 149 -20.04 6.36 -8.08
C LEU A 149 -21.43 7.01 -8.03
N ASP A 150 -22.37 6.43 -7.26
CA ASP A 150 -23.72 6.97 -7.04
C ASP A 150 -23.72 8.23 -6.16
N GLN A 151 -22.66 8.49 -5.40
CA GLN A 151 -22.50 9.72 -4.61
C GLN A 151 -21.82 10.85 -5.38
N VAL A 152 -21.03 10.54 -6.41
CA VAL A 152 -20.32 11.54 -7.23
C VAL A 152 -21.14 11.94 -8.47
N THR A 153 -22.08 11.11 -8.91
CA THR A 153 -23.08 11.57 -9.88
C THR A 153 -24.03 12.53 -9.17
N PRO A 154 -24.10 13.81 -9.55
CA PRO A 154 -25.16 14.66 -9.05
C PRO A 154 -26.47 13.97 -9.43
N ARG A 155 -27.28 13.61 -8.43
CA ARG A 155 -28.65 13.17 -8.64
C ARG A 155 -29.30 14.26 -9.47
N VAL A 156 -29.40 14.04 -10.78
CA VAL A 156 -30.22 14.86 -11.65
C VAL A 156 -31.62 14.64 -11.12
N THR A 157 -32.07 15.56 -10.27
CA THR A 157 -33.44 15.60 -9.82
C THR A 157 -34.25 15.72 -11.11
N SER A 158 -35.08 14.70 -11.34
CA SER A 158 -36.01 14.60 -12.46
C SER A 158 -37.11 15.67 -12.37
N LYS A 159 -36.73 16.95 -12.24
CA LYS A 159 -37.66 18.08 -12.24
C LYS A 159 -37.48 19.01 -13.43
N HIS A 160 -36.41 18.89 -14.22
CA HIS A 160 -36.25 19.64 -15.47
C HIS A 160 -35.79 18.76 -16.64
N ARG A 161 -36.69 17.87 -17.11
CA ARG A 161 -36.68 17.49 -18.53
C ARG A 161 -37.63 18.43 -19.26
N THR A 162 -37.10 19.55 -19.74
CA THR A 162 -37.74 20.26 -20.86
C THR A 162 -37.33 19.51 -22.12
N SER A 163 -38.28 18.85 -22.78
CA SER A 163 -38.03 18.17 -24.06
C SER A 163 -37.66 19.19 -25.12
N LEU A 164 -36.46 19.09 -25.69
CA LEU A 164 -36.06 19.82 -26.89
C LEU A 164 -36.55 19.12 -28.17
N TRP A 165 -37.83 18.75 -28.18
CA TRP A 165 -38.60 18.39 -29.36
C TRP A 165 -40.06 18.73 -29.06
N GLY A 166 -40.46 19.92 -29.48
CA GLY A 166 -41.78 20.53 -29.34
C GLY A 166 -41.72 21.91 -29.96
#